data_AF-A0A8J2VDD6-F1
#
_entry.id   AF-A0A8J2VDD6-F1
#
_cell.length_a   1.000
_cell.length_b   1.000
_cell.length_c   1.000
_cell.angle_alpha   90.00
_cell.angle_beta   90.00
_cell.angle_gamma   90.00
#
_symmetry.space_group_name_H-M   'P 1'
#
loop_
_entity.id
_entity.type
_entity.pdbx_description
1 polymer ?
#
loop_
_entity_poly.entity_id
_entity_poly.type
_entity_poly.pdbx_seq_one_letter_code
_entity_poly.pdbx_strand_id
1 'polypeptide(L)' 'MDEKQERKFFDLRRLIGLLLTIYGILIGGYGLFVNPQSASVSFNIDLWWGILLLVIGIIFLLLSLRPENVRDDDSED' A
#
# COMPACT_ATOMS: atom_id res chain seq x y z
N MET A 1 28.36 -9.87 -21.73
CA MET A 1 27.19 -10.52 -21.13
C MET A 1 26.37 -9.38 -20.55
N ASP A 2 25.57 -8.71 -21.39
CA ASP A 2 24.72 -7.61 -20.95
C ASP A 2 23.56 -8.18 -20.14
N GLU A 3 23.65 -8.01 -18.82
CA GLU A 3 22.59 -8.37 -17.88
C GLU A 3 21.38 -7.49 -18.16
N LYS A 4 20.37 -8.08 -18.81
CA LYS A 4 19.07 -7.48 -19.06
C LYS A 4 18.42 -7.09 -17.74
N GLN A 5 18.50 -5.80 -17.43
CA GLN A 5 17.71 -5.15 -16.39
C GLN A 5 16.27 -5.05 -16.91
N GLU A 6 15.52 -6.14 -16.80
CA GLU A 6 14.08 -6.13 -17.07
C GLU A 6 13.34 -5.26 -16.05
N ARG A 7 12.40 -4.49 -16.57
CA ARG A 7 11.69 -3.38 -15.93
C ARG A 7 10.92 -3.83 -14.67
N LYS A 8 11.55 -3.85 -13.51
CA LYS A 8 10.92 -4.16 -12.20
C LYS A 8 9.95 -3.09 -11.66
N PHE A 9 9.62 -2.07 -12.45
CA PHE A 9 8.71 -1.00 -12.02
C PHE A 9 7.30 -1.52 -11.70
N PHE A 10 6.85 -2.57 -12.42
CA PHE A 10 5.55 -3.19 -12.18
C PHE A 10 5.52 -4.00 -10.87
N ASP A 11 6.62 -4.68 -10.55
CA ASP A 11 6.73 -5.47 -9.31
C ASP A 11 6.81 -4.59 -8.08
N LEU A 12 7.51 -3.45 -8.19
CA LEU A 12 7.72 -2.54 -7.07
C LEU A 12 6.41 -1.89 -6.61
N ARG A 13 5.59 -1.39 -7.56
CA ARG A 13 4.31 -0.75 -7.22
C ARG A 13 3.35 -1.74 -6.57
N ARG A 14 3.34 -3.01 -7.01
CA ARG A 14 2.53 -4.09 -6.40
C ARG A 14 3.05 -4.49 -5.03
N LEU A 15 4.38 -4.61 -4.89
CA LEU A 15 5.02 -4.94 -3.62
C LEU A 15 4.74 -3.88 -2.54
N ILE A 16 4.86 -2.59 -2.87
CA ILE A 16 4.55 -1.48 -1.95
C ILE A 16 3.08 -1.50 -1.53
N GLY A 17 2.14 -1.71 -2.46
CA GLY A 17 0.71 -1.81 -2.12
C GLY A 17 0.39 -2.99 -1.20
N LEU A 18 1.03 -4.14 -1.44
CA LEU A 18 0.88 -5.33 -0.59
C LEU A 18 1.44 -5.08 0.82
N LEU A 19 2.64 -4.50 0.91
CA LEU A 19 3.30 -4.19 2.18
C LEU A 19 2.46 -3.23 3.03
N LEU A 20 1.94 -2.16 2.41
CA LEU A 20 1.04 -1.20 3.05
C LEU A 20 -0.25 -1.86 3.55
N THR A 21 -0.85 -2.74 2.75
CA THR A 21 -2.07 -3.45 3.13
C THR A 21 -1.83 -4.35 4.35
N ILE A 22 -0.73 -5.13 4.35
CA ILE A 22 -0.35 -5.98 5.48
C ILE A 22 -0.10 -5.13 6.73
N TYR A 23 0.61 -4.01 6.60
CA TYR A 23 0.91 -3.10 7.72
C TYR A 23 -0.37 -2.43 8.28
N GLY A 24 -1.30 -2.03 7.42
CA GLY A 24 -2.61 -1.50 7.83
C GLY A 24 -3.46 -2.52 8.59
N ILE A 25 -3.44 -3.80 8.15
CA ILE A 25 -4.10 -4.89 8.89
C ILE A 25 -3.44 -5.11 10.25
N LEU A 26 -2.10 -5.10 10.32
CA LEU A 26 -1.35 -5.26 11.57
C LEU A 26 -1.67 -4.15 12.58
N ILE A 27 -1.61 -2.88 12.15
CA ILE A 27 -1.87 -1.73 13.04
C ILE A 27 -3.36 -1.63 13.38
N GLY A 28 -4.25 -1.82 12.41
CA GLY A 28 -5.70 -1.82 12.65
C GLY A 28 -6.14 -2.94 13.59
N GLY A 29 -5.58 -4.14 13.42
CA GLY A 29 -5.77 -5.25 14.34
C GLY A 29 -5.20 -4.94 15.72
N TYR A 30 -3.96 -4.43 15.79
CA TYR A 30 -3.34 -4.03 17.05
C TYR A 30 -4.18 -3.01 17.80
N GLY A 31 -4.66 -1.95 17.15
CA GLY A 31 -5.53 -0.94 17.78
C GLY A 31 -6.90 -1.47 18.20
N LEU A 32 -7.35 -2.61 17.67
CA LEU A 32 -8.59 -3.29 18.07
C LEU A 32 -8.37 -4.23 19.27
N PHE A 33 -7.25 -4.93 19.32
CA PHE A 33 -6.92 -5.91 20.36
C PHE A 33 -6.19 -5.30 21.57
N VAL A 34 -5.35 -4.29 21.34
CA VAL A 34 -4.72 -3.51 22.39
C VAL A 34 -5.64 -2.34 22.68
N ASN A 35 -6.40 -2.49 23.76
CA ASN A 35 -7.19 -1.41 24.32
C ASN A 35 -6.22 -0.54 25.14
N PRO A 36 -5.84 0.68 24.69
CA PRO A 36 -5.01 1.57 25.50
C PRO A 36 -5.86 2.04 26.68
N GLN A 37 -5.82 1.28 27.77
CA GLN A 37 -6.53 1.59 29.02
C GLN A 37 -5.94 2.83 29.73
N SER A 38 -4.96 3.49 29.12
CA SER A 38 -4.24 4.62 29.65
C SER A 38 -4.55 5.91 28.88
N ALA A 39 -5.30 6.76 29.56
CA ALA A 39 -5.34 8.22 29.44
C ALA A 39 -6.17 8.86 28.30
N SER A 40 -7.39 9.28 28.67
CA SER A 40 -8.00 10.59 28.33
C SER A 40 -8.42 10.91 26.89
N VAL A 41 -8.15 10.07 25.90
CA VAL A 41 -8.67 10.27 24.54
C VAL A 41 -9.77 9.23 24.30
N SER A 42 -11.03 9.65 24.28
CA SER A 42 -12.19 8.76 24.01
C SER A 42 -12.14 8.05 22.65
N PHE A 43 -11.22 8.46 21.78
CA PHE A 43 -10.95 7.83 20.50
C PHE A 43 -9.64 7.05 20.54
N ASN A 44 -9.73 5.74 20.27
CA ASN A 44 -8.57 4.88 20.08
C ASN A 44 -7.78 5.38 18.86
N ILE A 45 -6.74 6.17 19.11
CA ILE A 45 -5.95 6.80 18.05
C ILE A 45 -5.22 5.76 17.22
N ASP A 46 -4.76 4.68 17.85
CA ASP A 46 -4.12 3.54 17.18
C ASP A 46 -5.08 2.84 16.21
N LEU A 47 -6.36 2.75 16.56
CA LEU A 47 -7.40 2.20 15.68
C LEU A 47 -7.65 3.12 14.48
N TRP A 48 -7.77 4.42 14.70
CA TRP A 48 -7.98 5.41 13.63
C TRP A 48 -6.79 5.48 12.66
N TRP A 49 -5.57 5.44 13.18
CA TRP A 49 -4.35 5.37 12.36
C TRP A 49 -4.24 4.05 11.61
N GLY A 50 -4.65 2.94 12.23
CA GLY A 50 -4.75 1.64 11.55
C GLY A 50 -5.75 1.63 10.40
N ILE A 51 -6.95 2.20 10.61
CA ILE A 51 -7.97 2.35 9.57
C ILE A 51 -7.47 3.25 8.44
N LEU A 52 -6.84 4.38 8.76
CA LEU A 52 -6.28 5.29 7.77
C LEU A 52 -5.23 4.58 6.90
N LEU A 53 -4.30 3.83 7.51
CA LEU A 53 -3.28 3.06 6.81
C LEU A 53 -3.87 1.93 5.96
N LEU A 54 -4.92 1.26 6.46
CA LEU A 54 -5.64 0.22 5.71
C LEU A 54 -6.28 0.80 4.45
N VAL A 55 -7.01 1.92 4.58
CA VAL A 55 -7.66 2.61 3.46
C VAL A 55 -6.64 3.07 2.43
N ILE A 56 -5.55 3.71 2.88
CA ILE A 56 -4.47 4.15 1.99
C ILE A 56 -3.82 2.94 1.29
N GLY A 57 -3.54 1.85 2.01
CA GLY A 57 -2.95 0.64 1.44
C GLY A 57 -3.82 -0.02 0.37
N ILE A 58 -5.14 -0.11 0.61
CA ILE A 58 -6.10 -0.64 -0.37
C ILE A 58 -6.16 0.27 -1.61
N ILE A 59 -6.22 1.59 -1.43
CA ILE A 59 -6.21 2.54 -2.56
C ILE A 59 -4.94 2.37 -3.38
N PHE A 60 -3.79 2.24 -2.72
CA PHE A 60 -2.50 2.06 -3.39
C PHE A 60 -2.40 0.72 -4.13
N LEU A 61 -2.93 -0.34 -3.52
CA LEU A 61 -3.06 -1.65 -4.16
C LEU A 61 -3.92 -1.55 -5.42
N LEU A 62 -5.10 -0.93 -5.34
CA LEU A 62 -6.01 -0.75 -6.47
C LEU A 62 -5.39 0.11 -7.59
N LEU A 63 -4.69 1.21 -7.25
CA LEU A 63 -3.92 2.00 -8.21
C LEU A 63 -2.79 1.18 -8.84
N SER A 64 -2.17 0.28 -8.06
CA SER A 64 -1.10 -0.57 -8.55
C SER A 64 -1.56 -1.56 -9.60
N LEU A 65 -2.77 -2.09 -9.47
CA LEU A 65 -3.40 -2.94 -10.48
C LEU A 65 -3.77 -2.21 -11.78
N ARG A 66 -3.73 -0.87 -11.81
CA ARG A 66 -4.14 -0.10 -12.99
C ARG A 66 -3.10 -0.28 -14.11
N PRO A 67 -3.46 -0.91 -15.25
CA PRO A 67 -2.53 -1.08 -16.35
C PRO A 67 -2.15 0.30 -16.87
N GLU A 68 -0.87 0.62 -16.80
CA GLU A 68 -0.32 1.73 -17.55
C GLU A 68 -0.32 1.24 -19.00
N ASN A 69 -1.32 1.67 -19.76
CA ASN A 69 -1.27 1.57 -21.22
C ASN A 69 -0.07 2.42 -21.63
N VAL A 70 1.11 1.81 -21.60
CA VAL A 70 2.25 2.28 -22.36
C VAL A 70 1.73 2.32 -23.79
N ARG A 71 1.37 3.52 -24.24
CA ARG A 71 1.18 3.76 -25.66
C ARG A 71 2.60 3.66 -26.19
N ASP A 72 2.93 2.48 -26.66
CA ASP A 72 4.02 2.32 -27.60
C ASP A 72 3.57 3.12 -28.83
N ASP A 73 3.95 4.39 -28.86
CA ASP A 73 3.87 5.21 -30.06
C ASP A 73 4.97 4.65 -30.96
N ASP A 74 4.61 3.59 -31.67
CA ASP A 74 5.42 2.97 -32.70
C ASP A 74 5.66 3.97 -33.85
N SER A 75 6.85 3.85 -34.45
CA SER A 75 7.28 4.35 -35.77
C SER A 75 7.44 5.88 -35.92
N GLU A 76 8.68 6.38 -35.98
CA GLU A 76 9.49 6.53 -37.21
C GLU A 76 8.87 7.52 -38.21
N ASP A 77 9.39 8.75 -38.22
CA ASP A 77 9.49 9.64 -39.38
C ASP A 77 10.97 10.03 -39.57
#